data_AF-A0A2S7T9G5-F1
#
_entry.id   AF-A0A2S7T9G5-F1
#
_cell.length_a   1.000
_cell.length_b   1.000
_cell.length_c   1.000
_cell.angle_alpha   90.00
_cell.angle_beta   90.00
_cell.angle_gamma   90.00
#
_symmetry.space_group_name_H-M   'P 1'
#
loop_
_entity.id
_entity.type
_entity.pdbx_description
1 polymer ?
#
loop_
_entity_poly.entity_id
_entity_poly.type
_entity_poly.pdbx_seq_one_letter_code
_entity_poly.pdbx_strand_id
1 'polypeptide(L)'
;MADGLHERDEVRPSIDVVVKIADVLNTTVGYLLGEKNDADAFQDPVMLKRLNNINELPQKERDALLLTIDAFLRDFKTKKAYA
;
A
#
# COMPACT_ATOMS: atom_id res chain seq x y z
N MET A 1 -32.60 15.29 -30.79
CA MET A 1 -31.41 14.43 -30.68
C MET A 1 -31.08 14.37 -29.20
N ALA A 2 -31.72 13.43 -28.50
CA ALA A 2 -31.68 13.29 -27.06
C ALA A 2 -30.73 12.15 -26.68
N ASP A 3 -30.16 12.28 -25.48
CA ASP A 3 -29.64 11.21 -24.62
C ASP A 3 -28.34 10.53 -25.04
N GLY A 4 -27.23 11.21 -24.73
CA GLY A 4 -25.90 10.59 -24.58
C GLY A 4 -25.21 10.93 -23.26
N LEU A 5 -25.91 11.57 -22.30
CA LEU A 5 -25.27 12.22 -21.14
C LEU A 5 -25.58 11.63 -19.76
N HIS A 6 -26.38 10.56 -19.64
CA HIS A 6 -26.88 10.13 -18.32
C HIS A 6 -26.73 8.64 -17.96
N GLU A 7 -26.04 7.81 -18.75
CA GLU A 7 -25.81 6.39 -18.38
C GLU A 7 -24.44 6.12 -17.74
N ARG A 8 -23.69 7.15 -17.36
CA ARG A 8 -22.61 7.00 -16.37
C ARG A 8 -23.15 7.37 -14.99
N ASP A 9 -24.25 6.73 -14.62
CA ASP A 9 -24.62 6.63 -13.21
C ASP A 9 -23.38 6.03 -12.54
N GLU A 10 -22.69 6.81 -11.71
CA GLU A 10 -21.50 6.36 -10.99
C GLU A 10 -21.91 5.24 -10.06
N VAL A 11 -21.94 4.01 -10.58
CA VAL A 11 -22.17 2.82 -9.78
C VAL A 11 -20.99 2.72 -8.85
N ARG A 12 -21.19 3.18 -7.61
CA ARG A 12 -20.24 2.95 -6.54
C ARG A 12 -20.22 1.45 -6.27
N PRO A 13 -19.13 0.74 -6.57
CA PRO A 13 -19.06 -0.67 -6.28
C PRO A 13 -19.26 -0.90 -4.78
N SER A 14 -20.01 -1.95 -4.42
CA SER A 14 -20.13 -2.37 -3.03
C SER A 14 -18.75 -2.73 -2.46
N ILE A 15 -18.60 -2.66 -1.13
CA ILE A 15 -17.33 -2.96 -0.45
C ILE A 15 -16.81 -4.36 -0.85
N ASP A 16 -17.67 -5.37 -0.92
CA ASP A 16 -17.31 -6.73 -1.35
C ASP A 16 -16.74 -6.78 -2.78
N VAL A 17 -17.22 -5.92 -3.67
CA VAL A 17 -16.73 -5.83 -5.06
C VAL A 17 -15.35 -5.18 -5.05
N VAL A 18 -15.15 -4.13 -4.25
CA VAL A 18 -13.84 -3.47 -4.11
C VAL A 18 -12.80 -4.40 -3.51
N VAL A 19 -13.15 -5.23 -2.52
CA VAL A 19 -12.27 -6.26 -1.95
C VAL A 19 -11.85 -7.26 -3.02
N LYS A 20 -12.78 -7.79 -3.81
CA LYS A 20 -12.46 -8.73 -4.89
C LYS A 20 -11.59 -8.11 -5.99
N ILE A 21 -11.81 -6.84 -6.32
CA ILE A 21 -10.96 -6.12 -7.27
C ILE A 21 -9.56 -5.94 -6.70
N ALA A 22 -9.43 -5.61 -5.40
CA ALA A 22 -8.16 -5.50 -4.71
C ALA A 22 -7.39 -6.82 -4.74
N ASP A 23 -8.06 -7.95 -4.49
CA ASP A 23 -7.48 -9.29 -4.57
C ASP A 23 -6.99 -9.64 -5.99
N VAL A 24 -7.81 -9.38 -7.01
CA VAL A 24 -7.47 -9.65 -8.42
C VAL A 24 -6.30 -8.80 -8.90
N LEU A 25 -6.26 -7.53 -8.48
CA LEU A 25 -5.20 -6.59 -8.83
C LEU A 25 -3.99 -6.67 -7.88
N ASN A 26 -4.05 -7.57 -6.89
CA ASN A 26 -3.03 -7.77 -5.87
C ASN A 26 -2.60 -6.45 -5.18
N THR A 27 -3.59 -5.65 -4.79
CA THR A 27 -3.43 -4.33 -4.16
C THR A 27 -4.35 -4.21 -2.94
N THR A 28 -4.43 -3.04 -2.30
CA THR A 28 -5.29 -2.82 -1.13
C THR A 28 -6.55 -2.01 -1.47
N VAL A 29 -7.62 -2.22 -0.70
CA VAL A 29 -8.87 -1.44 -0.82
C VAL A 29 -8.62 0.06 -0.63
N GLY A 30 -7.78 0.45 0.33
CA GLY A 30 -7.41 1.87 0.56
C GLY A 30 -6.74 2.53 -0.65
N TYR A 31 -5.95 1.75 -1.42
CA TYR A 31 -5.38 2.24 -2.67
C TYR A 31 -6.46 2.52 -3.74
N LEU A 32 -7.42 1.61 -3.90
CA LEU A 32 -8.54 1.77 -4.85
C LEU A 32 -9.46 2.96 -4.49
N LEU A 33 -9.55 3.30 -3.21
CA LEU A 33 -10.33 4.44 -2.71
C LEU A 33 -9.58 5.79 -2.82
N GLY A 34 -8.34 5.79 -3.30
CA GLY A 34 -7.59 7.00 -3.56
C GLY A 34 -7.09 7.72 -2.32
N GLU A 35 -6.85 7.00 -1.21
CA GLU A 35 -6.17 7.53 -0.02
C GLU A 35 -4.70 7.83 -0.32
N LYS A 36 -4.44 8.86 -1.14
CA LYS A 36 -3.10 9.31 -1.52
C LYS A 36 -2.61 10.32 -0.52
N ASN A 37 -1.83 9.85 0.46
CA ASN A 37 -0.68 10.60 0.98
C ASN A 37 0.52 9.68 1.34
N ASP A 38 0.29 8.37 1.59
CA ASP A 38 1.37 7.41 1.95
C ASP A 38 1.25 6.03 1.22
N ALA A 39 0.62 6.00 0.05
CA ALA A 39 0.04 4.77 -0.52
C ALA A 39 0.95 3.96 -1.49
N ASP A 40 2.21 4.31 -1.70
CA ASP A 40 3.05 3.57 -2.66
C ASP A 40 3.49 2.19 -2.14
N ALA A 41 3.68 2.04 -0.82
CA ALA A 41 4.06 0.74 -0.23
C ALA A 41 2.91 -0.27 -0.23
N PHE A 42 1.66 0.21 -0.16
CA PHE A 42 0.46 -0.63 -0.16
C PHE A 42 -0.02 -0.99 -1.58
N GLN A 43 0.64 -0.49 -2.62
CA GLN A 43 0.44 -0.87 -4.02
C GLN A 43 1.29 -2.06 -4.43
N ASP A 44 2.46 -2.26 -3.81
CA ASP A 44 3.37 -3.34 -4.14
C ASP A 44 3.05 -4.59 -3.28
N PRO A 45 2.48 -5.65 -3.87
CA PRO A 45 2.13 -6.86 -3.13
C PRO A 45 3.34 -7.57 -2.52
N VAL A 46 4.54 -7.39 -3.07
CA VAL A 46 5.77 -7.93 -2.49
C VAL A 46 6.12 -7.18 -1.22
N MET A 47 5.94 -5.86 -1.18
CA MET A 47 6.17 -5.05 0.02
C MET A 47 5.13 -5.35 1.11
N LEU A 48 3.87 -5.53 0.74
CA LEU A 48 2.82 -5.99 1.66
C LEU A 48 3.15 -7.34 2.28
N LYS A 49 3.57 -8.31 1.46
CA LYS A 49 3.95 -9.64 1.95
C LYS A 49 5.14 -9.56 2.91
N ARG A 50 6.13 -8.71 2.63
CA ARG A 50 7.25 -8.48 3.54
C ARG A 50 6.79 -7.91 4.87
N LEU A 51 5.88 -6.92 4.85
CA LEU A 51 5.31 -6.34 6.08
C LEU A 51 4.57 -7.39 6.92
N ASN A 52 3.76 -8.23 6.28
CA ASN A 52 3.05 -9.33 6.95
C ASN A 52 4.04 -10.30 7.61
N ASN A 53 5.07 -10.73 6.88
CA ASN A 53 6.09 -11.62 7.43
C ASN A 53 6.83 -10.99 8.64
N ILE A 54 7.10 -9.68 8.60
CA ILE A 54 7.75 -8.96 9.72
C ILE A 54 6.85 -8.97 10.96
N ASN A 55 5.53 -8.82 10.79
CA ASN A 55 4.58 -8.83 11.90
C ASN A 55 4.45 -10.21 12.56
N GLU A 56 4.66 -11.28 11.80
CA GLU A 56 4.64 -12.67 12.29
C GLU A 56 5.91 -13.08 13.06
N LEU A 57 6.98 -12.27 13.01
CA LEU A 57 8.21 -12.56 13.73
C LEU A 57 8.01 -12.46 15.25
N PRO A 58 8.73 -13.28 16.04
CA PRO A 58 8.79 -13.06 17.47
C PRO A 58 9.40 -11.68 17.78
N GLN A 59 8.99 -11.11 18.91
CA GLN A 59 9.27 -9.71 19.27
C GLN A 59 10.74 -9.32 19.10
N LYS A 60 11.65 -10.17 19.59
CA LYS A 60 13.09 -9.90 19.60
C LYS A 60 13.66 -9.80 18.19
N GLU A 61 13.27 -10.71 17.30
CA GLU A 61 13.70 -10.77 15.92
C GLU A 61 13.12 -9.60 15.12
N ARG A 62 11.85 -9.26 15.38
CA ARG A 62 11.20 -8.10 14.78
C ARG A 62 11.91 -6.80 15.16
N ASP A 63 12.20 -6.60 16.44
CA ASP A 63 12.86 -5.40 16.94
C ASP A 63 14.28 -5.24 16.35
N ALA A 64 15.03 -6.34 16.23
CA ALA A 64 16.35 -6.34 15.62
C ALA A 64 16.30 -5.96 14.12
N LEU A 65 15.31 -6.49 13.39
CA LEU A 65 15.12 -6.18 11.98
C LEU A 65 14.73 -4.72 11.77
N LEU A 66 13.77 -4.21 12.56
CA LEU A 66 13.34 -2.82 12.48
C LEU A 66 14.49 -1.85 12.78
N LEU A 67 15.31 -2.13 13.80
CA LEU A 67 16.49 -1.34 14.11
C LEU A 67 17.47 -1.28 12.92
N THR A 68 17.64 -2.41 12.22
CA THR A 68 18.53 -2.49 11.05
C THR A 68 18.00 -1.67 9.88
N ILE A 69 16.69 -1.75 9.61
CA ILE A 69 16.01 -0.96 8.58
C ILE A 69 16.17 0.53 8.88
N ASP A 70 15.92 0.96 10.12
CA ASP A 70 16.05 2.35 10.55
C ASP A 70 17.48 2.87 10.40
N ALA A 71 18.46 2.06 10.80
CA ALA A 71 19.87 2.40 10.67
C ALA A 71 20.27 2.61 9.20
N PHE A 72 19.81 1.74 8.30
CA PHE A 72 20.07 1.83 6.88
C PHE A 72 19.42 3.08 6.25
N LEU A 73 18.15 3.33 6.55
CA LEU A 73 17.44 4.51 6.05
C LEU A 73 18.05 5.82 6.55
N ARG A 74 18.48 5.85 7.82
CA ARG A 74 19.19 6.99 8.39
C ARG A 74 20.51 7.24 7.66
N ASP A 75 21.34 6.22 7.49
CA ASP A 75 22.63 6.35 6.78
C ASP A 75 22.43 6.85 5.34
N PHE A 76 21.43 6.33 4.62
CA PHE A 76 21.10 6.79 3.27
C PHE A 76 20.70 8.28 3.24
N LYS A 77 19.83 8.71 4.16
CA LYS A 77 19.42 10.12 4.29
C LYS A 77 20.59 11.03 4.63
N THR A 78 21.45 10.60 5.56
CA THR A 78 22.66 11.31 5.97
C THR A 78 23.62 11.47 4.79
N LYS A 79 23.91 10.40 4.05
CA LYS A 79 24.75 10.47 2.83
C LYS A 79 24.19 11.42 1.79
N LYS A 80 22.87 11.43 1.57
CA LYS A 80 22.22 12.36 0.62
C LYS A 80 22.32 13.82 1.07
N ALA A 81 22.37 14.11 2.37
CA ALA A 81 22.46 15.47 2.90
C ALA A 81 23.89 16.05 2.85
N TYR A 82 24.91 15.19 2.75
CA TYR A 82 26.32 15.59 2.66
C TYR A 82 26.91 15.41 1.24
N ALA A 83 26.09 15.02 0.26
CA ALA A 83 26.45 14.87 -1.15
C ALA A 83 26.07 16.10 -1.99
#